data_AF-A0A835Z3S1-F1
#
_entry.id   AF-A0A835Z3S1-F1
#
_cell.length_a   1.000
_cell.length_b   1.000
_cell.length_c   1.000
_cell.angle_alpha   90.00
_cell.angle_beta   90.00
_cell.angle_gamma   90.00
#
_symmetry.space_group_name_H-M   'P 1'
#
loop_
_entity.id
_entity.type
_entity.pdbx_description
1 polymer ?
#
loop_
_entity_poly.entity_id
_entity_poly.type
_entity_poly.pdbx_seq_one_letter_code
_entity_poly.pdbx_strand_id
1 'polypeptide(L)'
;MQQVQSQERAVEAFQRAASRGLLSRNAWCLNRSFCFDVKPSAPKQAVLDSSHLTTARFQAVLRMPALMKLELRGDVKQAGGIRLPEQLQCLTLRDFRGKLRRWPSLVKLELLGAVAGTVRLPPSLTSLRTDDGFEGVLCGAPLQHLTKLVLHGEPTGHGAVFLRLSPQLRVLDLDVDLGDDVVLQLPPLLEELVVDSYVTKPFMLPLPPRLCKVRMYAQSQEDEMDIALWRKEFLENLPAGVNELVVTQSLTRAWEKFSLAEPDNIAWPTTVRSLVLERWSTTMQLPAHVTTLSIRDASPVVLTHMLDIATLTALESLSISGWNVWGDGDGQEEQWAQVGGHAHAVTAYLEVIKVHKLVLNALPLACPLQVRLPVTTKKLLLGNDVGGILTNGALPPALEELRVGANSNFNAPLTQFPPTLRVLQLNESFNAPLDNIPDGLQEAVLPLCKRALVRAGVLTLPPAARVSFV
;
A
#
# COMPACT_ATOMS: atom_id res chain seq x y z
N MET A 1 6.69 48.88 22.51
CA MET A 1 5.94 49.00 21.23
C MET A 1 5.85 47.66 20.47
N GLN A 2 6.96 47.00 20.12
CA GLN A 2 6.91 45.69 19.42
C GLN A 2 6.13 44.59 20.18
N GLN A 3 6.18 44.60 21.52
CA GLN A 3 5.47 43.63 22.38
C GLN A 3 3.96 43.87 22.48
N VAL A 4 3.50 45.11 22.23
CA VAL A 4 2.07 45.46 22.23
C VAL A 4 1.47 45.11 20.87
N GLN A 5 2.21 45.37 19.78
CA GLN A 5 1.80 45.00 18.42
C GLN A 5 1.71 43.48 18.20
N SER A 6 2.50 42.67 18.90
CA SER A 6 2.37 41.21 18.84
C SER A 6 1.14 40.69 19.61
N GLN A 7 0.75 41.36 20.70
CA GLN A 7 -0.48 41.04 21.43
C GLN A 7 -1.73 41.36 20.60
N GLU A 8 -1.75 42.49 19.89
CA GLU A 8 -2.89 42.88 19.04
C GLU A 8 -3.10 41.92 17.86
N ARG A 9 -2.02 41.46 17.20
CA ARG A 9 -2.13 40.49 16.09
C ARG A 9 -2.59 39.11 16.55
N ALA A 10 -2.17 38.66 17.72
CA ALA A 10 -2.63 37.40 18.32
C ALA A 10 -4.13 37.48 18.71
N VAL A 11 -4.57 38.63 19.22
CA VAL A 11 -5.98 38.89 19.54
C VAL A 11 -6.84 38.92 18.27
N GLU A 12 -6.38 39.53 17.18
CA GLU A 12 -7.11 39.53 15.91
C GLU A 12 -7.22 38.13 15.28
N ALA A 13 -6.14 37.35 15.29
CA ALA A 13 -6.17 35.98 14.79
C ALA A 13 -7.14 35.10 15.61
N PHE A 14 -7.16 35.31 16.92
CA PHE A 14 -8.12 34.66 17.83
C PHE A 14 -9.57 35.07 17.54
N GLN A 15 -9.83 36.37 17.33
CA GLN A 15 -11.16 36.88 17.00
C GLN A 15 -11.67 36.35 15.65
N ARG A 16 -10.79 36.17 14.65
CA ARG A 16 -11.13 35.54 13.36
C ARG A 16 -11.41 34.04 13.47
N ALA A 17 -10.75 33.33 14.39
CA ALA A 17 -11.04 31.92 14.65
C ALA A 17 -12.35 31.74 15.45
N ALA A 18 -12.62 32.63 16.40
CA ALA A 18 -13.86 32.64 17.17
C ALA A 18 -15.10 33.00 16.30
N SER A 19 -14.97 33.89 15.32
CA SER A 19 -16.06 34.25 14.39
C SER A 19 -16.41 33.13 13.40
N ARG A 20 -15.51 32.17 13.16
CA ARG A 20 -15.76 30.95 12.38
C ARG A 20 -16.39 29.81 13.20
N GLY A 21 -16.76 30.08 14.46
CA GLY A 21 -17.45 29.12 15.34
C GLY A 21 -16.55 28.04 15.96
N LEU A 22 -15.22 28.15 15.79
CA LEU A 22 -14.25 27.11 16.18
C LEU A 22 -13.82 27.18 17.66
N LEU A 23 -14.04 28.30 18.35
CA LEU A 23 -13.59 28.54 19.73
C LEU A 23 -14.71 29.16 20.57
N SER A 24 -14.79 28.84 21.87
CA SER A 24 -15.70 29.55 22.78
C SER A 24 -15.14 30.94 23.12
N ARG A 25 -16.00 31.89 23.51
CA ARG A 25 -15.62 33.29 23.84
C ARG A 25 -14.69 33.44 25.05
N ASN A 26 -14.32 32.36 25.73
CA ASN A 26 -13.55 32.38 26.97
C ASN A 26 -12.11 31.89 26.71
N ALA A 27 -11.28 32.68 26.03
CA ALA A 27 -9.83 32.55 26.18
C ALA A 27 -9.37 33.54 27.25
N TRP A 28 -8.69 33.02 28.28
CA TRP A 28 -8.13 33.83 29.35
C TRP A 28 -6.61 33.81 29.24
N CYS A 29 -6.01 34.99 29.34
CA CYS A 29 -4.57 35.15 29.40
C CYS A 29 -4.20 35.34 30.88
N LEU A 30 -3.62 34.32 31.50
CA LEU A 30 -3.10 34.36 32.87
C LEU A 30 -1.60 34.11 32.82
N ASN A 31 -0.79 35.10 33.21
CA ASN A 31 0.67 34.99 33.38
C ASN A 31 1.39 34.20 32.27
N ARG A 32 1.36 34.70 31.02
CA ARG A 32 2.09 34.13 29.85
C ARG A 32 1.63 32.74 29.39
N SER A 33 0.36 32.37 29.66
CA SER A 33 -0.25 31.14 29.15
C SER A 33 -1.56 31.46 28.42
N PHE A 34 -1.76 30.84 27.25
CA PHE A 34 -3.03 30.88 26.52
C PHE A 34 -3.76 29.55 26.73
N CYS A 35 -4.98 29.64 27.27
CA CYS A 35 -5.92 28.53 27.35
C CYS A 35 -6.95 28.67 26.23
N PHE A 36 -7.06 27.66 25.38
CA PHE A 36 -8.10 27.59 24.36
C PHE A 36 -9.22 26.67 24.88
N ASP A 37 -10.35 27.26 25.27
CA ASP A 37 -11.56 26.51 25.60
C ASP A 37 -12.44 26.40 24.34
N VAL A 38 -12.57 25.16 23.86
CA VAL A 38 -13.36 24.83 22.68
C VAL A 38 -14.75 24.36 23.11
N LYS A 39 -15.80 24.78 22.40
CA LYS A 39 -17.18 24.37 22.72
C LYS A 39 -17.34 22.84 22.64
N PRO A 40 -18.20 22.22 23.48
CA PRO A 40 -18.45 20.77 23.48
C PRO A 40 -18.90 20.20 22.13
N SER A 41 -19.46 21.02 21.25
CA SER A 41 -19.94 20.65 19.92
C SER A 41 -18.86 20.64 18.82
N ALA A 42 -17.59 20.79 19.18
CA ALA A 42 -16.48 20.92 18.24
C ALA A 42 -16.11 19.61 17.53
N PRO A 43 -15.45 19.70 16.35
CA PRO A 43 -15.03 18.54 15.60
C PRO A 43 -14.05 17.65 16.40
N LYS A 44 -14.17 16.32 16.22
CA LYS A 44 -13.29 15.31 16.84
C LYS A 44 -11.84 15.36 16.35
N GLN A 45 -11.53 16.24 15.39
CA GLN A 45 -10.22 16.39 14.75
C GLN A 45 -9.83 17.88 14.69
N ALA A 46 -8.56 18.18 14.92
CA ALA A 46 -8.01 19.53 14.81
C ALA A 46 -6.63 19.53 14.14
N VAL A 47 -6.33 20.58 13.36
CA VAL A 47 -5.02 20.85 12.76
C VAL A 47 -4.53 22.20 13.29
N LEU A 48 -3.32 22.23 13.83
CA LEU A 48 -2.67 23.46 14.33
C LEU A 48 -1.36 23.70 13.58
N ASP A 49 -1.28 24.85 12.92
CA ASP A 49 -0.09 25.29 12.19
C ASP A 49 0.80 26.22 13.03
N SER A 50 2.12 26.04 12.93
CA SER A 50 3.15 26.85 13.59
C SER A 50 3.05 28.34 13.28
N SER A 51 2.52 28.72 12.11
CA SER A 51 2.22 30.11 11.78
C SER A 51 1.25 30.77 12.78
N HIS A 52 0.49 29.97 13.53
CA HIS A 52 -0.36 30.43 14.63
C HIS A 52 0.35 30.49 16.00
N LEU A 53 1.59 29.99 16.11
CA LEU A 53 2.34 29.82 17.36
C LEU A 53 3.61 30.70 17.45
N THR A 54 3.93 31.48 16.42
CA THR A 54 5.27 32.04 16.18
C THR A 54 5.69 33.26 17.02
N THR A 55 4.91 33.76 17.98
CA THR A 55 5.32 34.99 18.70
C THR A 55 4.99 35.01 20.20
N ALA A 56 5.54 34.07 20.99
CA ALA A 56 6.33 34.31 22.23
C ALA A 56 6.49 33.02 23.06
N ARG A 57 7.28 33.08 24.14
CA ARG A 57 7.42 32.05 25.20
C ARG A 57 6.07 31.74 25.86
N PHE A 58 5.20 31.01 25.19
CA PHE A 58 3.86 30.69 25.68
C PHE A 58 3.74 29.20 26.02
N GLN A 59 3.15 28.92 27.18
CA GLN A 59 2.54 27.62 27.47
C GLN A 59 1.17 27.61 26.79
N ALA A 60 1.03 26.83 25.72
CA ALA A 60 -0.26 26.51 25.14
C ALA A 60 -0.87 25.34 25.91
N VAL A 61 -1.99 25.58 26.58
CA VAL A 61 -2.79 24.52 27.21
C VAL A 61 -4.03 24.30 26.33
N LEU A 62 -4.06 23.19 25.60
CA LEU A 62 -5.22 22.79 24.81
C LEU A 62 -6.20 22.07 25.74
N ARG A 63 -7.29 22.74 26.13
CA ARG A 63 -8.40 22.13 26.87
C ARG A 63 -9.52 21.77 25.91
N MET A 64 -9.36 20.62 25.26
CA MET A 64 -10.37 20.06 24.35
C MET A 64 -10.79 18.67 24.86
N PRO A 65 -11.81 18.58 25.73
CA PRO A 65 -12.14 17.32 26.39
C PRO A 65 -12.61 16.23 25.43
N ALA A 66 -13.04 16.55 24.21
CA ALA A 66 -13.54 15.58 23.22
C ALA A 66 -12.63 15.39 21.99
N LEU A 67 -11.40 15.90 22.01
CA LEU A 67 -10.51 15.82 20.85
C LEU A 67 -9.86 14.44 20.75
N MET A 68 -10.16 13.72 19.65
CA MET A 68 -9.66 12.35 19.43
C MET A 68 -8.43 12.32 18.52
N LYS A 69 -8.32 13.26 17.57
CA LYS A 69 -7.18 13.39 16.64
C LYS A 69 -6.64 14.82 16.61
N LEU A 70 -5.32 14.97 16.72
CA LEU A 70 -4.64 16.26 16.64
C LEU A 70 -3.47 16.16 15.66
N GLU A 71 -3.39 17.11 14.73
CA GLU A 71 -2.23 17.31 13.87
C GLU A 71 -1.53 18.63 14.24
N LEU A 72 -0.24 18.58 14.56
CA LEU A 72 0.60 19.76 14.79
C LEU A 72 1.57 19.91 13.62
N ARG A 73 1.59 21.06 12.95
CA ARG A 73 2.50 21.36 11.83
C ARG A 73 3.49 22.46 12.19
N GLY A 74 4.77 22.26 11.87
CA GLY A 74 5.80 23.29 11.79
C GLY A 74 6.71 23.48 13.01
N ASP A 75 7.58 24.49 12.91
CA ASP A 75 8.79 24.61 13.72
C ASP A 75 8.54 25.22 15.12
N VAL A 76 8.24 24.37 16.09
CA VAL A 76 7.93 24.80 17.47
C VAL A 76 9.21 24.92 18.34
N LYS A 77 10.22 25.67 17.86
CA LYS A 77 11.53 25.80 18.57
C LYS A 77 11.45 26.33 20.00
N GLN A 78 10.34 26.97 20.41
CA GLN A 78 10.24 27.68 21.68
C GLN A 78 8.97 27.43 22.51
N ALA A 79 8.07 26.51 22.13
CA ALA A 79 6.91 26.25 22.99
C ALA A 79 7.35 25.49 24.24
N GLY A 80 7.35 26.18 25.37
CA GLY A 80 7.48 25.56 26.68
C GLY A 80 6.29 24.63 26.90
N GLY A 81 6.48 23.33 26.73
CA GLY A 81 5.59 22.25 27.18
C GLY A 81 4.13 22.40 26.76
N ILE A 82 3.81 22.02 25.51
CA ILE A 82 2.43 21.81 25.07
C ILE A 82 1.79 20.75 25.97
N ARG A 83 0.65 21.07 26.59
CA ARG A 83 -0.20 20.08 27.26
C ARG A 83 -1.24 19.57 26.29
N LEU A 84 -1.16 18.29 25.98
CA LEU A 84 -2.11 17.59 25.11
C LEU A 84 -3.37 17.18 25.90
N PRO A 85 -4.55 17.09 25.25
CA PRO A 85 -5.77 16.60 25.89
C PRO A 85 -5.64 15.15 26.38
N GLU A 86 -6.23 14.83 27.54
CA GLU A 86 -6.14 13.48 28.15
C GLU A 86 -6.82 12.38 27.30
N GLN A 87 -7.85 12.73 26.53
CA GLN A 87 -8.60 11.80 25.68
C GLN A 87 -8.01 11.63 24.27
N LEU A 88 -6.85 12.23 23.99
CA LEU A 88 -6.26 12.22 22.66
C LEU A 88 -5.80 10.80 22.27
N GLN A 89 -6.42 10.22 21.24
CA GLN A 89 -6.09 8.87 20.77
C GLN A 89 -5.07 8.86 19.65
N CYS A 90 -5.07 9.88 18.79
CA CYS A 90 -4.19 10.00 17.63
C CYS A 90 -3.48 11.36 17.62
N LEU A 91 -2.16 11.34 17.55
CA LEU A 91 -1.34 12.55 17.39
C LEU A 91 -0.49 12.42 16.12
N THR A 92 -0.55 13.43 15.25
CA THR A 92 0.32 13.56 14.09
C THR A 92 1.20 14.81 14.29
N LEU A 93 2.52 14.64 14.30
CA LEU A 93 3.48 15.74 14.39
C LEU A 93 4.18 15.88 13.05
N ARG A 94 4.03 17.02 12.38
CA ARG A 94 4.69 17.31 11.10
C ARG A 94 5.73 18.42 11.26
N ASP A 95 6.97 18.17 10.86
CA ASP A 95 8.08 19.14 10.93
C ASP A 95 8.32 19.71 12.35
N PHE A 96 8.10 18.88 13.36
CA PHE A 96 8.10 19.29 14.76
C PHE A 96 9.50 19.29 15.37
N ARG A 97 9.99 20.46 15.78
CA ARG A 97 11.23 20.59 16.56
C ARG A 97 10.90 21.01 17.99
N GLY A 98 10.99 20.11 18.96
CA GLY A 98 10.63 20.44 20.34
C GLY A 98 10.65 19.27 21.33
N LYS A 99 10.27 19.54 22.59
CA LYS A 99 10.18 18.53 23.67
C LYS A 99 8.74 18.42 24.18
N LEU A 100 8.10 17.27 23.99
CA LEU A 100 6.84 16.92 24.65
C LEU A 100 7.13 16.27 26.00
N ARG A 101 6.73 16.93 27.09
CA ARG A 101 7.03 16.48 28.46
C ARG A 101 5.96 15.59 29.09
N ARG A 102 4.71 15.66 28.63
CA ARG A 102 3.59 14.88 29.15
C ARG A 102 2.78 14.32 28.00
N TRP A 103 2.52 13.02 28.08
CA TRP A 103 1.78 12.28 27.08
C TRP A 103 0.44 11.83 27.68
N PRO A 104 -0.67 12.04 26.96
CA PRO A 104 -1.93 11.41 27.29
C PRO A 104 -1.89 9.92 26.90
N SER A 105 -2.97 9.21 27.19
CA SER A 105 -3.17 7.81 26.79
C SER A 105 -3.37 7.73 25.27
N LEU A 106 -2.28 7.88 24.53
CA LEU A 106 -2.26 7.81 23.07
C LEU A 106 -2.24 6.37 22.59
N VAL A 107 -3.02 6.12 21.54
CA VAL A 107 -3.12 4.84 20.82
C VAL A 107 -2.21 4.88 19.59
N LYS A 108 -2.24 5.99 18.85
CA LYS A 108 -1.49 6.16 17.60
C LYS A 108 -0.67 7.47 17.60
N LEU A 109 0.58 7.37 17.16
CA LEU A 109 1.48 8.50 16.95
C LEU A 109 2.07 8.43 15.54
N GLU A 110 1.99 9.53 14.80
CA GLU A 110 2.60 9.71 13.48
C GLU A 110 3.58 10.88 13.55
N LEU A 111 4.84 10.66 13.18
CA LEU A 111 5.90 11.68 13.12
C LEU A 111 6.28 11.87 11.65
N LEU A 112 5.90 12.98 11.05
CA LEU A 112 6.05 13.23 9.62
C LEU A 112 7.05 14.37 9.37
N GLY A 113 7.92 14.23 8.37
CA GLY A 113 8.88 15.29 8.02
C GLY A 113 9.98 15.51 9.06
N ALA A 114 10.55 16.72 9.08
CA ALA A 114 11.76 17.05 9.85
C ALA A 114 11.49 17.17 11.36
N VAL A 115 11.41 16.04 12.05
CA VAL A 115 11.18 15.98 13.50
C VAL A 115 12.51 15.83 14.23
N ALA A 116 12.96 16.91 14.88
CA ALA A 116 14.23 16.93 15.61
C ALA A 116 14.01 17.00 17.13
N GLY A 117 14.69 16.12 17.87
CA GLY A 117 14.72 16.11 19.33
C GLY A 117 14.39 14.77 20.00
N THR A 118 14.35 14.77 21.33
CA THR A 118 14.02 13.56 22.10
C THR A 118 12.50 13.47 22.31
N VAL A 119 11.88 12.47 21.70
CA VAL A 119 10.44 12.18 21.87
C VAL A 119 10.31 11.04 22.87
N ARG A 120 9.68 11.30 24.03
CA ARG A 120 9.38 10.26 25.01
C ARG A 120 8.07 9.57 24.69
N LEU A 121 8.09 8.33 24.23
CA LEU A 121 6.87 7.66 23.81
C LEU A 121 5.98 7.26 25.01
N PRO A 122 4.64 7.38 24.91
CA PRO A 122 3.73 6.94 25.97
C PRO A 122 3.67 5.42 26.08
N PRO A 123 3.50 4.86 27.29
CA PRO A 123 3.42 3.41 27.48
C PRO A 123 2.17 2.79 26.83
N SER A 124 1.08 3.55 26.66
CA SER A 124 -0.16 3.09 26.02
C SER A 124 -0.11 3.01 24.50
N LEU A 125 0.99 3.43 23.87
CA LEU A 125 1.10 3.54 22.42
C LEU A 125 1.01 2.15 21.78
N THR A 126 0.04 1.94 20.89
CA THR A 126 -0.12 0.67 20.15
C THR A 126 0.37 0.76 18.71
N SER A 127 0.41 1.96 18.13
CA SER A 127 0.91 2.21 16.78
C SER A 127 1.80 3.45 16.70
N LEU A 128 2.98 3.29 16.11
CA LEU A 128 3.91 4.37 15.80
C LEU A 128 4.24 4.36 14.31
N ARG A 129 4.22 5.53 13.67
CA ARG A 129 4.71 5.74 12.31
C ARG A 129 5.69 6.91 12.29
N THR A 130 6.83 6.76 11.62
CA THR A 130 7.71 7.87 11.24
C THR A 130 7.80 7.96 9.72
N ASP A 131 7.91 9.17 9.16
CA ASP A 131 8.25 9.41 7.76
C ASP A 131 9.65 10.06 7.64
N ASP A 132 10.14 10.22 6.41
CA ASP A 132 11.45 10.79 6.08
C ASP A 132 11.77 12.10 6.83
N GLY A 133 12.96 12.15 7.44
CA GLY A 133 13.48 13.32 8.15
C GLY A 133 13.36 13.26 9.69
N PHE A 134 13.06 12.10 10.28
CA PHE A 134 13.14 11.95 11.73
C PHE A 134 14.60 11.95 12.23
N GLU A 135 15.07 13.11 12.70
CA GLU A 135 16.39 13.32 13.30
C GLU A 135 16.30 13.33 14.84
N GLY A 136 15.80 12.24 15.43
CA GLY A 136 15.46 12.20 16.85
C GLY A 136 15.91 10.93 17.55
N VAL A 137 16.06 11.03 18.88
CA VAL A 137 16.21 9.85 19.74
C VAL A 137 14.84 9.52 20.32
N LEU A 138 14.30 8.36 19.95
CA LEU A 138 13.13 7.79 20.62
C LEU A 138 13.59 7.21 21.96
N CYS A 139 13.38 7.96 23.05
CA CYS A 139 13.73 7.51 24.40
C CYS A 139 12.45 7.18 25.17
N GLY A 140 12.22 5.94 25.58
CA GLY A 140 11.03 5.59 26.34
C GLY A 140 11.21 4.39 27.25
N ALA A 141 10.29 4.24 28.19
CA ALA A 141 10.05 2.97 28.87
C ALA A 141 9.71 1.89 27.81
N PRO A 142 9.92 0.59 28.09
CA PRO A 142 9.58 -0.48 27.15
C PRO A 142 8.14 -0.32 26.66
N LEU A 143 7.96 -0.23 25.35
CA LEU A 143 6.66 -0.04 24.71
C LEU A 143 5.86 -1.35 24.71
N GLN A 144 5.52 -1.86 25.90
CA GLN A 144 4.95 -3.21 26.09
C GLN A 144 3.66 -3.46 25.29
N HIS A 145 2.97 -2.42 24.84
CA HIS A 145 1.71 -2.50 24.10
C HIS A 145 1.82 -2.16 22.61
N LEU A 146 3.01 -1.83 22.09
CA LEU A 146 3.18 -1.51 20.68
C LEU A 146 2.97 -2.78 19.84
N THR A 147 2.00 -2.73 18.93
CA THR A 147 1.61 -3.83 18.04
C THR A 147 1.96 -3.55 16.58
N LYS A 148 2.06 -2.28 16.20
CA LYS A 148 2.49 -1.85 14.86
C LYS A 148 3.55 -0.75 14.94
N LEU A 149 4.68 -0.96 14.29
CA LEU A 149 5.75 0.01 14.14
C LEU A 149 6.03 0.19 12.65
N VAL A 150 5.98 1.44 12.19
CA VAL A 150 6.35 1.84 10.83
C VAL A 150 7.46 2.88 10.96
N LEU A 151 8.62 2.63 10.40
CA LEU A 151 9.75 3.56 10.40
C LEU A 151 10.12 3.84 8.95
N HIS A 152 9.91 5.06 8.47
CA HIS A 152 10.53 5.53 7.22
C HIS A 152 11.57 6.62 7.50
N GLY A 153 12.65 6.65 6.71
CA GLY A 153 13.65 7.73 6.64
C GLY A 153 15.11 7.30 6.84
N GLU A 154 16.05 8.12 6.35
CA GLU A 154 17.48 7.94 6.61
C GLU A 154 17.85 8.37 8.04
N PRO A 155 18.52 7.52 8.84
CA PRO A 155 19.04 7.93 10.13
C PRO A 155 20.24 8.86 9.89
N THR A 156 20.07 10.16 10.02
CA THR A 156 21.11 11.17 9.76
C THR A 156 22.22 11.24 10.83
N GLY A 157 22.53 10.13 11.51
CA GLY A 157 23.59 10.08 12.53
C GLY A 157 24.26 8.72 12.63
N HIS A 158 25.60 8.71 12.68
CA HIS A 158 26.49 7.55 12.84
C HIS A 158 26.39 6.84 14.21
N GLY A 159 25.21 6.77 14.82
CA GLY A 159 25.00 6.08 16.10
C GLY A 159 24.29 4.75 15.88
N ALA A 160 24.82 3.65 16.42
CA ALA A 160 24.14 2.35 16.44
C ALA A 160 22.73 2.50 17.05
N VAL A 161 21.71 2.29 16.23
CA VAL A 161 20.31 2.39 16.64
C VAL A 161 19.89 1.05 17.25
N PHE A 162 20.05 0.91 18.56
CA PHE A 162 19.52 -0.24 19.29
C PHE A 162 18.01 -0.09 19.51
N LEU A 163 17.21 -0.65 18.61
CA LEU A 163 15.75 -0.72 18.79
C LEU A 163 15.39 -1.95 19.62
N ARG A 164 15.15 -1.75 20.92
CA ARG A 164 14.50 -2.77 21.75
C ARG A 164 13.00 -2.77 21.45
N LEU A 165 12.60 -3.61 20.50
CA LEU A 165 11.21 -3.73 20.06
C LEU A 165 10.30 -4.34 21.14
N SER A 166 9.01 -4.01 21.06
CA SER A 166 7.98 -4.57 21.94
C SER A 166 7.85 -6.08 21.73
N PRO A 167 7.75 -6.91 22.79
CA PRO A 167 7.45 -8.33 22.64
C PRO A 167 6.06 -8.59 22.06
N GLN A 168 5.15 -7.59 22.09
CA GLN A 168 3.79 -7.66 21.54
C GLN A 168 3.69 -7.15 20.09
N LEU A 169 4.81 -6.76 19.48
CA LEU A 169 4.82 -6.25 18.10
C LEU A 169 4.39 -7.36 17.14
N ARG A 170 3.39 -7.07 16.30
CA ARG A 170 2.86 -7.97 15.27
C ARG A 170 3.22 -7.53 13.86
N VAL A 171 3.29 -6.22 13.63
CA VAL A 171 3.64 -5.62 12.33
C VAL A 171 4.83 -4.70 12.52
N LEU A 172 5.89 -4.96 11.76
CA LEU A 172 7.08 -4.13 11.68
C LEU A 172 7.30 -3.75 10.22
N ASP A 173 7.33 -2.45 9.95
CA ASP A 173 7.52 -1.87 8.64
C ASP A 173 8.71 -0.93 8.71
N LEU A 174 9.77 -1.25 7.97
CA LEU A 174 11.07 -0.61 8.03
C LEU A 174 11.46 -0.15 6.63
N ASP A 175 11.42 1.14 6.40
CA ASP A 175 11.92 1.85 5.23
C ASP A 175 13.03 2.79 5.67
N VAL A 176 14.10 2.17 6.17
CA VAL A 176 15.19 2.88 6.84
C VAL A 176 16.47 2.34 6.23
N ASP A 177 17.42 3.23 5.91
CA ASP A 177 18.79 2.81 5.68
C ASP A 177 19.39 2.36 7.02
N LEU A 178 19.27 1.06 7.28
CA LEU A 178 19.85 0.43 8.44
C LEU A 178 21.32 0.19 8.12
N GLY A 179 22.15 1.21 8.32
CA GLY A 179 23.59 1.11 8.09
C GLY A 179 24.25 -0.07 8.83
N ASP A 180 25.52 -0.30 8.52
CA ASP A 180 26.28 -1.52 8.86
C ASP A 180 26.20 -2.04 10.32
N ASP A 181 25.92 -1.17 11.29
CA ASP A 181 25.98 -1.49 12.73
C ASP A 181 24.62 -1.77 13.38
N VAL A 182 23.52 -1.83 12.61
CA VAL A 182 22.18 -2.01 13.19
C VAL A 182 21.84 -3.48 13.43
N VAL A 183 21.86 -3.91 14.70
CA VAL A 183 21.38 -5.23 15.11
C VAL A 183 19.93 -5.14 15.61
N LEU A 184 18.97 -5.62 14.81
CA LEU A 184 17.55 -5.66 15.17
C LEU A 184 17.16 -7.00 15.81
N GLN A 185 16.83 -7.03 17.09
CA GLN A 185 16.20 -8.21 17.68
C GLN A 185 14.70 -8.21 17.40
N LEU A 186 14.26 -9.09 16.48
CA LEU A 186 12.86 -9.20 16.10
C LEU A 186 12.01 -9.86 17.21
N PRO A 187 10.80 -9.34 17.50
CA PRO A 187 9.92 -9.92 18.50
C PRO A 187 9.39 -11.32 18.12
N PRO A 188 9.22 -12.24 19.09
CA PRO A 188 8.76 -13.61 18.80
C PRO A 188 7.30 -13.68 18.31
N LEU A 189 6.51 -12.63 18.53
CA LEU A 189 5.11 -12.52 18.10
C LEU A 189 4.93 -11.76 16.77
N LEU A 190 6.02 -11.42 16.07
CA LEU A 190 5.95 -10.73 14.80
C LEU A 190 5.29 -11.62 13.73
N GLU A 191 4.24 -11.11 13.09
CA GLU A 191 3.42 -11.79 12.08
C GLU A 191 3.71 -11.23 10.67
N GLU A 192 3.94 -9.92 10.57
CA GLU A 192 4.24 -9.22 9.32
C GLU A 192 5.52 -8.39 9.45
N LEU A 193 6.44 -8.59 8.51
CA LEU A 193 7.68 -7.83 8.37
C LEU A 193 7.71 -7.20 6.98
N VAL A 194 7.74 -5.88 6.92
CA VAL A 194 7.98 -5.10 5.70
C VAL A 194 9.37 -4.47 5.84
N VAL A 195 10.24 -4.72 4.87
CA VAL A 195 11.58 -4.15 4.78
C VAL A 195 11.72 -3.50 3.41
N ASP A 196 11.61 -2.19 3.38
CA ASP A 196 12.04 -1.34 2.28
C ASP A 196 13.55 -1.09 2.45
N SER A 197 14.36 -1.59 1.52
CA SER A 197 15.82 -1.69 1.71
C SER A 197 16.60 -0.75 0.80
N TYR A 198 17.33 0.16 1.45
CA TYR A 198 18.71 0.56 1.09
C TYR A 198 19.72 -0.28 1.88
N VAL A 199 19.40 -1.55 2.15
CA VAL A 199 20.24 -2.38 3.02
C VAL A 199 21.49 -2.79 2.24
N THR A 200 22.63 -2.23 2.65
CA THR A 200 23.94 -2.51 2.05
C THR A 200 24.54 -3.87 2.47
N LYS A 201 24.01 -4.55 3.51
CA LYS A 201 24.55 -5.84 4.01
C LYS A 201 23.51 -6.89 4.42
N PRO A 202 23.84 -8.19 4.33
CA PRO A 202 22.99 -9.29 4.78
C PRO A 202 22.57 -9.16 6.23
N PHE A 203 21.28 -8.84 6.42
CA PHE A 203 20.59 -8.94 7.70
C PHE A 203 20.52 -10.40 8.09
N MET A 204 21.50 -10.85 8.88
CA MET A 204 21.49 -12.17 9.52
C MET A 204 20.62 -12.11 10.78
N LEU A 205 19.32 -11.84 10.62
CA LEU A 205 18.38 -11.85 11.74
C LEU A 205 17.71 -13.22 11.83
N PRO A 206 17.70 -13.85 13.01
CA PRO A 206 16.82 -14.99 13.22
C PRO A 206 15.38 -14.49 13.09
N LEU A 207 14.73 -14.89 12.00
CA LEU A 207 13.34 -14.54 11.74
C LEU A 207 12.43 -15.31 12.71
N PRO A 208 11.43 -14.66 13.31
CA PRO A 208 10.56 -15.29 14.31
C PRO A 208 9.67 -16.38 13.68
N PRO A 209 9.38 -17.48 14.39
CA PRO A 209 8.66 -18.64 13.83
C PRO A 209 7.20 -18.35 13.48
N ARG A 210 6.62 -17.26 13.98
CA ARG A 210 5.24 -16.84 13.70
C ARG A 210 5.11 -15.91 12.49
N LEU A 211 6.23 -15.53 11.88
CA LEU A 211 6.24 -14.67 10.71
C LEU A 211 5.49 -15.37 9.57
N CYS A 212 4.40 -14.77 9.11
CA CYS A 212 3.53 -15.35 8.08
C CYS A 212 3.56 -14.54 6.77
N LYS A 213 3.94 -13.26 6.85
CA LYS A 213 4.03 -12.36 5.72
C LYS A 213 5.33 -11.57 5.76
N VAL A 214 6.05 -11.58 4.64
CA VAL A 214 7.28 -10.82 4.44
C VAL A 214 7.13 -10.00 3.19
N ARG A 215 7.44 -8.70 3.28
CA ARG A 215 7.49 -7.81 2.13
C ARG A 215 8.87 -7.17 2.08
N MET A 216 9.49 -7.22 0.90
CA MET A 216 10.85 -6.79 0.68
C MET A 216 10.87 -5.85 -0.51
N TYR A 217 11.49 -4.69 -0.36
CA TYR A 217 11.78 -3.82 -1.49
C TYR A 217 13.27 -3.68 -1.62
N ALA A 218 13.83 -4.08 -2.76
CA ALA A 218 15.25 -3.94 -3.02
C ALA A 218 15.49 -2.67 -3.86
N GLN A 219 16.22 -1.70 -3.29
CA GLN A 219 16.71 -0.53 -4.00
C GLN A 219 18.22 -0.40 -3.73
N SER A 220 19.05 -0.78 -4.70
CA SER A 220 20.51 -0.59 -4.60
C SER A 220 20.98 0.41 -5.65
N GLN A 221 21.83 1.35 -5.23
CA GLN A 221 22.59 2.22 -6.13
C GLN A 221 24.01 1.69 -6.41
N GLU A 222 24.50 0.68 -5.67
CA GLU A 222 25.88 0.17 -5.76
C GLU A 222 25.95 -1.38 -5.70
N ASP A 223 26.92 -1.93 -6.45
CA ASP A 223 27.38 -3.32 -6.63
C ASP A 223 26.34 -4.47 -6.65
N GLU A 224 26.14 -5.00 -7.87
CA GLU A 224 25.19 -6.08 -8.22
C GLU A 224 25.44 -7.42 -7.49
N MET A 225 26.67 -7.65 -7.00
CA MET A 225 27.10 -8.94 -6.43
C MET A 225 26.54 -9.18 -5.02
N ASP A 226 26.42 -8.13 -4.21
CA ASP A 226 25.98 -8.26 -2.81
C ASP A 226 24.48 -8.57 -2.70
N ILE A 227 23.68 -8.10 -3.65
CA ILE A 227 22.23 -8.35 -3.69
C ILE A 227 21.92 -9.83 -3.90
N ALA A 228 22.66 -10.52 -4.77
CA ALA A 228 22.41 -11.92 -5.08
C ALA A 228 22.73 -12.84 -3.89
N LEU A 229 23.87 -12.59 -3.22
CA LEU A 229 24.26 -13.33 -2.02
C LEU A 229 23.26 -13.08 -0.89
N TRP A 230 22.88 -11.83 -0.67
CA TRP A 230 21.87 -11.43 0.30
C TRP A 230 20.53 -12.15 0.07
N ARG A 231 20.07 -12.20 -1.18
CA ARG A 231 18.82 -12.90 -1.54
C ARG A 231 18.87 -14.37 -1.21
N LYS A 232 19.98 -15.05 -1.55
CA LYS A 232 20.14 -16.47 -1.28
C LYS A 232 20.09 -16.74 0.22
N GLU A 233 20.91 -16.03 0.99
CA GLU A 233 20.94 -16.20 2.46
C GLU A 233 19.60 -15.85 3.10
N PHE A 234 18.94 -14.78 2.68
CA PHE A 234 17.65 -14.39 3.23
C PHE A 234 16.56 -15.44 2.94
N LEU A 235 16.46 -15.90 1.69
CA LEU A 235 15.47 -16.91 1.30
C LEU A 235 15.71 -18.25 2.00
N GLU A 236 16.98 -18.66 2.16
CA GLU A 236 17.34 -19.88 2.89
C GLU A 236 17.00 -19.81 4.39
N ASN A 237 16.93 -18.60 4.96
CA ASN A 237 16.61 -18.38 6.37
C ASN A 237 15.13 -18.02 6.65
N LEU A 238 14.26 -18.02 5.63
CA LEU A 238 12.83 -17.75 5.84
C LEU A 238 12.19 -18.85 6.72
N PRO A 239 11.42 -18.48 7.78
CA PRO A 239 10.72 -19.45 8.59
C PRO A 239 9.70 -20.24 7.78
N ALA A 240 9.53 -21.52 8.12
CA ALA A 240 8.50 -22.38 7.53
C ALA A 240 7.05 -21.86 7.74
N GLY A 241 6.83 -20.85 8.58
CA GLY A 241 5.53 -20.21 8.76
C GLY A 241 5.15 -19.19 7.67
N VAL A 242 6.11 -18.76 6.83
CA VAL A 242 5.89 -17.70 5.85
C VAL A 242 5.09 -18.26 4.68
N ASN A 243 3.86 -17.74 4.52
CA ASN A 243 2.92 -18.15 3.47
C ASN A 243 2.79 -17.10 2.36
N GLU A 244 3.05 -15.82 2.67
CA GLU A 244 3.01 -14.72 1.72
C GLU A 244 4.37 -14.00 1.66
N LEU A 245 4.96 -13.94 0.47
CA LEU A 245 6.18 -13.21 0.19
C LEU A 245 5.90 -12.16 -0.88
N VAL A 246 6.20 -10.89 -0.59
CA VAL A 246 6.12 -9.78 -1.53
C VAL A 246 7.53 -9.32 -1.83
N VAL A 247 7.92 -9.31 -3.10
CA VAL A 247 9.23 -8.88 -3.57
C VAL A 247 9.04 -7.75 -4.56
N THR A 248 9.57 -6.58 -4.24
CA THR A 248 9.51 -5.39 -5.09
C THR A 248 10.91 -5.07 -5.59
N GLN A 249 11.09 -4.94 -6.90
CA GLN A 249 12.37 -4.58 -7.48
C GLN A 249 12.38 -3.12 -7.94
N SER A 250 13.30 -2.32 -7.41
CA SER A 250 13.71 -1.07 -8.03
C SER A 250 15.05 -1.31 -8.72
N LEU A 251 15.13 -0.98 -10.01
CA LEU A 251 16.31 -0.97 -10.91
C LEU A 251 16.52 -2.22 -11.79
N THR A 252 16.15 -2.02 -13.05
CA THR A 252 16.17 -2.87 -14.25
C THR A 252 17.56 -3.24 -14.78
N ARG A 253 18.66 -2.64 -14.29
CA ARG A 253 20.01 -2.82 -14.89
C ARG A 253 20.88 -3.90 -14.24
N ALA A 254 20.73 -4.13 -12.93
CA ALA A 254 21.56 -5.09 -12.20
C ALA A 254 21.29 -6.56 -12.56
N TRP A 255 20.14 -6.80 -13.18
CA TRP A 255 19.54 -8.13 -13.20
C TRP A 255 19.78 -8.86 -14.54
N GLU A 256 20.03 -8.11 -15.62
CA GLU A 256 20.45 -8.64 -16.92
C GLU A 256 21.83 -9.32 -16.89
N LYS A 257 22.76 -8.84 -16.03
CA LYS A 257 24.10 -9.44 -15.90
C LYS A 257 24.12 -10.72 -15.08
N PHE A 258 23.26 -10.85 -14.07
CA PHE A 258 23.24 -12.02 -13.18
C PHE A 258 22.46 -13.21 -13.77
N SER A 259 21.47 -12.94 -14.66
CA SER A 259 20.68 -13.99 -15.35
C SER A 259 21.52 -14.93 -16.23
N LEU A 260 22.77 -14.59 -16.52
CA LEU A 260 23.66 -15.37 -17.38
C LEU A 260 24.53 -16.39 -16.61
N ALA A 261 24.58 -16.33 -15.28
CA ALA A 261 25.52 -17.16 -14.51
C ALA A 261 24.89 -18.43 -13.89
N GLU A 262 23.91 -18.33 -12.98
CA GLU A 262 23.36 -19.52 -12.28
C GLU A 262 21.93 -19.29 -11.71
N PRO A 263 20.87 -19.29 -12.54
CA PRO A 263 19.48 -19.16 -12.05
C PRO A 263 18.96 -20.41 -11.29
N ASP A 264 19.62 -21.56 -11.40
CA ASP A 264 19.05 -22.88 -11.05
C ASP A 264 19.22 -23.31 -9.58
N ASN A 265 19.79 -22.47 -8.69
CA ASN A 265 20.18 -22.93 -7.34
C ASN A 265 19.58 -22.14 -6.16
N ILE A 266 18.56 -21.30 -6.38
CA ILE A 266 17.86 -20.65 -5.26
C ILE A 266 16.83 -21.64 -4.70
N ALA A 267 17.14 -22.25 -3.55
CA ALA A 267 16.22 -23.10 -2.82
C ALA A 267 15.11 -22.26 -2.18
N TRP A 268 13.96 -22.20 -2.85
CA TRP A 268 12.79 -21.50 -2.30
C TRP A 268 12.22 -22.22 -1.07
N PRO A 269 11.79 -21.49 -0.03
CA PRO A 269 11.14 -22.11 1.11
C PRO A 269 9.84 -22.78 0.65
N THR A 270 9.71 -24.08 0.92
CA THR A 270 8.56 -24.91 0.49
C THR A 270 7.20 -24.47 1.02
N THR A 271 7.18 -23.46 1.89
CA THR A 271 6.01 -22.97 2.62
C THR A 271 5.36 -21.75 1.98
N VAL A 272 6.06 -21.06 1.06
CA VAL A 272 5.52 -19.86 0.40
C VAL A 272 4.42 -20.25 -0.58
N ARG A 273 3.15 -19.97 -0.23
CA ARG A 273 1.99 -20.28 -1.09
C ARG A 273 1.58 -19.10 -1.97
N SER A 274 1.81 -17.88 -1.51
CA SER A 274 1.49 -16.64 -2.19
C SER A 274 2.74 -15.82 -2.45
N LEU A 275 3.01 -15.53 -3.72
CA LEU A 275 4.12 -14.71 -4.16
C LEU A 275 3.57 -13.45 -4.84
N VAL A 276 4.03 -12.29 -4.41
CA VAL A 276 3.74 -11.01 -5.07
C VAL A 276 5.05 -10.45 -5.62
N LEU A 277 5.11 -10.21 -6.93
CA LEU A 277 6.25 -9.59 -7.60
C LEU A 277 5.84 -8.20 -8.05
N GLU A 278 6.49 -7.16 -7.54
CA GLU A 278 6.24 -5.78 -7.94
C GLU A 278 7.45 -5.21 -8.70
N ARG A 279 7.21 -4.50 -9.82
CA ARG A 279 8.26 -3.86 -10.64
C ARG A 279 9.37 -4.80 -11.14
N TRP A 280 9.00 -6.06 -11.32
CA TRP A 280 9.93 -7.11 -11.72
C TRP A 280 10.32 -6.97 -13.19
N SER A 281 11.56 -7.34 -13.54
CA SER A 281 12.09 -7.14 -14.90
C SER A 281 12.86 -8.30 -15.53
N THR A 282 13.22 -9.35 -14.78
CA THR A 282 13.89 -10.53 -15.35
C THR A 282 13.20 -11.86 -15.03
N THR A 283 13.80 -12.91 -15.58
CA THR A 283 13.34 -14.28 -15.56
C THR A 283 13.55 -14.86 -14.15
N MET A 284 12.60 -15.68 -13.72
CA MET A 284 12.65 -16.32 -12.41
C MET A 284 11.90 -17.64 -12.52
N GLN A 285 12.54 -18.75 -12.13
CA GLN A 285 11.83 -20.01 -12.00
C GLN A 285 10.90 -19.93 -10.78
N LEU A 286 9.60 -20.13 -11.02
CA LEU A 286 8.62 -20.16 -9.95
C LEU A 286 8.72 -21.46 -9.15
N PRO A 287 8.62 -21.41 -7.82
CA PRO A 287 8.60 -22.62 -7.02
C PRO A 287 7.33 -23.43 -7.28
N ALA A 288 7.46 -24.75 -7.46
CA ALA A 288 6.34 -25.64 -7.79
C ALA A 288 5.19 -25.67 -6.75
N HIS A 289 5.41 -25.15 -5.55
CA HIS A 289 4.44 -25.15 -4.45
C HIS A 289 3.66 -23.83 -4.31
N VAL A 290 4.02 -22.79 -5.07
CA VAL A 290 3.30 -21.50 -5.11
C VAL A 290 1.97 -21.69 -5.83
N THR A 291 0.87 -21.41 -5.14
CA THR A 291 -0.49 -21.55 -5.67
C THR A 291 -1.12 -20.20 -6.05
N THR A 292 -0.60 -19.09 -5.50
CA THR A 292 -1.06 -17.73 -5.81
C THR A 292 0.11 -16.85 -6.24
N LEU A 293 -0.01 -16.23 -7.41
CA LEU A 293 0.98 -15.32 -7.96
C LEU A 293 0.32 -13.97 -8.28
N SER A 294 0.89 -12.87 -7.78
CA SER A 294 0.46 -11.51 -8.12
C SER A 294 1.63 -10.72 -8.69
N ILE A 295 1.57 -10.38 -9.97
CA ILE A 295 2.57 -9.57 -10.65
C ILE A 295 2.03 -8.15 -10.77
N ARG A 296 2.78 -7.15 -10.28
CA ARG A 296 2.42 -5.73 -10.35
C ARG A 296 3.53 -4.93 -11.01
N ASP A 297 3.20 -3.97 -11.87
CA ASP A 297 4.18 -3.04 -12.45
C ASP A 297 5.35 -3.72 -13.18
N ALA A 298 5.19 -4.97 -13.62
CA ALA A 298 6.27 -5.73 -14.25
C ALA A 298 6.34 -5.49 -15.76
N SER A 299 7.55 -5.59 -16.30
CA SER A 299 7.76 -5.54 -17.75
C SER A 299 7.09 -6.73 -18.46
N PRO A 300 6.46 -6.55 -19.63
CA PRO A 300 5.87 -7.65 -20.40
C PRO A 300 6.85 -8.80 -20.72
N VAL A 301 8.14 -8.50 -20.83
CA VAL A 301 9.24 -9.46 -21.08
C VAL A 301 9.33 -10.51 -19.96
N VAL A 302 8.97 -10.13 -18.75
CA VAL A 302 9.06 -11.00 -17.57
C VAL A 302 8.17 -12.22 -17.72
N LEU A 303 6.94 -12.04 -18.17
CA LEU A 303 6.00 -13.15 -18.33
C LEU A 303 6.43 -14.12 -19.42
N THR A 304 7.12 -13.63 -20.46
CA THR A 304 7.54 -14.48 -21.58
C THR A 304 8.69 -15.40 -21.25
N HIS A 305 9.39 -15.13 -20.15
CA HIS A 305 10.57 -15.88 -19.74
C HIS A 305 10.50 -16.45 -18.31
N MET A 306 9.59 -15.98 -17.46
CA MET A 306 9.45 -16.47 -16.08
C MET A 306 8.82 -17.86 -15.99
N LEU A 307 8.06 -18.26 -17.00
CA LEU A 307 7.07 -19.31 -16.80
C LEU A 307 7.50 -20.60 -17.50
N ASP A 308 8.27 -21.43 -16.80
CA ASP A 308 8.33 -22.84 -17.17
C ASP A 308 6.92 -23.43 -17.04
N ILE A 309 6.42 -24.00 -18.14
CA ILE A 309 5.10 -24.61 -18.28
C ILE A 309 4.82 -25.61 -17.14
N ALA A 310 5.86 -26.31 -16.65
CA ALA A 310 5.70 -27.27 -15.56
C ALA A 310 5.25 -26.59 -14.24
N THR A 311 5.85 -25.45 -13.90
CA THR A 311 5.57 -24.70 -12.66
C THR A 311 4.18 -24.07 -12.65
N LEU A 312 3.67 -23.72 -13.83
CA LEU A 312 2.34 -23.14 -14.02
C LEU A 312 1.18 -24.10 -13.74
N THR A 313 1.43 -25.40 -13.70
CA THR A 313 0.35 -26.39 -13.49
C THR A 313 -0.22 -26.38 -12.08
N ALA A 314 0.54 -25.89 -11.09
CA ALA A 314 0.13 -25.81 -9.70
C ALA A 314 -0.56 -24.47 -9.33
N LEU A 315 -0.55 -23.49 -10.24
CA LEU A 315 -1.01 -22.14 -9.95
C LEU A 315 -2.54 -22.07 -9.96
N GLU A 316 -3.16 -21.84 -8.80
CA GLU A 316 -4.61 -21.72 -8.67
C GLU A 316 -5.11 -20.30 -8.98
N SER A 317 -4.31 -19.29 -8.63
CA SER A 317 -4.67 -17.87 -8.77
C SER A 317 -3.52 -17.07 -9.37
N LEU A 318 -3.82 -16.34 -10.45
CA LEU A 318 -2.92 -15.39 -11.08
C LEU A 318 -3.54 -13.99 -11.06
N SER A 319 -2.80 -13.02 -10.56
CA SER A 319 -3.15 -11.61 -10.61
C SER A 319 -2.06 -10.85 -11.36
N ILE A 320 -2.45 -10.06 -12.36
CA ILE A 320 -1.56 -9.21 -13.12
C ILE A 320 -2.12 -7.80 -13.04
N SER A 321 -1.33 -6.86 -12.53
CA SER A 321 -1.74 -5.47 -12.39
C SER A 321 -0.69 -4.47 -12.84
N GLY A 322 -1.14 -3.30 -13.30
CA GLY A 322 -0.27 -2.15 -13.47
C GLY A 322 0.76 -2.36 -14.57
N TRP A 323 0.38 -2.87 -15.74
CA TRP A 323 1.30 -2.90 -16.89
C TRP A 323 1.56 -1.50 -17.41
N ASN A 324 2.21 -0.66 -16.63
CA ASN A 324 2.59 0.66 -17.09
C ASN A 324 3.83 0.50 -17.96
N VAL A 325 3.62 0.54 -19.29
CA VAL A 325 4.67 0.90 -20.25
C VAL A 325 4.94 2.39 -20.10
N TRP A 326 5.40 2.83 -18.92
CA TRP A 326 5.92 4.17 -18.74
C TRP A 326 7.43 4.06 -18.87
N GLY A 327 7.90 4.16 -20.11
CA GLY A 327 9.22 4.71 -20.32
C GLY A 327 9.12 6.20 -20.00
N ASP A 328 9.81 6.66 -18.96
CA ASP A 328 9.91 8.07 -18.57
C ASP A 328 10.72 8.93 -19.58
N GLY A 329 10.69 8.60 -20.86
CA GLY A 329 11.46 9.27 -21.91
C GLY A 329 10.65 9.46 -23.18
N ASP A 330 10.85 10.60 -23.83
CA ASP A 330 10.15 11.15 -25.01
C ASP A 330 10.23 10.30 -26.32
N GLY A 331 10.16 8.97 -26.23
CA GLY A 331 10.27 8.03 -27.34
C GLY A 331 9.12 7.01 -27.42
N GLN A 332 7.89 7.44 -27.13
CA GLN A 332 6.74 6.52 -26.98
C GLN A 332 6.41 5.70 -28.23
N GLU A 333 6.65 6.17 -29.46
CA GLU A 333 6.18 5.46 -30.67
C GLU A 333 6.97 4.18 -31.02
N GLU A 334 8.29 4.12 -30.82
CA GLU A 334 9.07 2.90 -31.10
C GLU A 334 8.83 1.78 -30.07
N GLN A 335 8.40 2.13 -28.85
CA GLN A 335 8.12 1.16 -27.79
C GLN A 335 6.84 0.34 -28.07
N TRP A 336 5.82 0.92 -28.72
CA TRP A 336 4.57 0.21 -29.01
C TRP A 336 4.73 -0.98 -29.97
N ALA A 337 5.68 -0.91 -30.91
CA ALA A 337 5.97 -2.00 -31.83
C ALA A 337 6.56 -3.22 -31.11
N GLN A 338 7.46 -3.02 -30.14
CA GLN A 338 7.97 -4.09 -29.26
C GLN A 338 6.88 -4.60 -28.32
N VAL A 339 6.05 -3.71 -27.76
CA VAL A 339 4.90 -4.07 -26.91
C VAL A 339 3.92 -5.00 -27.64
N GLY A 340 3.68 -4.77 -28.94
CA GLY A 340 2.87 -5.66 -29.77
C GLY A 340 3.41 -7.10 -29.81
N GLY A 341 4.73 -7.28 -29.94
CA GLY A 341 5.38 -8.59 -29.88
C GLY A 341 5.23 -9.28 -28.52
N HIS A 342 5.44 -8.54 -27.43
CA HIS A 342 5.31 -9.10 -26.08
C HIS A 342 3.86 -9.45 -25.72
N ALA A 343 2.89 -8.67 -26.18
CA ALA A 343 1.49 -8.95 -25.91
C ALA A 343 0.97 -10.21 -26.65
N HIS A 344 1.50 -10.52 -27.85
CA HIS A 344 1.26 -11.83 -28.48
C HIS A 344 1.84 -12.98 -27.67
N ALA A 345 3.05 -12.81 -27.14
CA ALA A 345 3.68 -13.83 -26.33
C ALA A 345 2.90 -14.07 -25.02
N VAL A 346 2.48 -13.00 -24.31
CA VAL A 346 1.65 -13.17 -23.11
C VAL A 346 0.33 -13.86 -23.42
N THR A 347 -0.28 -13.57 -24.56
CA THR A 347 -1.50 -14.26 -25.02
C THR A 347 -1.27 -15.76 -25.18
N ALA A 348 -0.16 -16.16 -25.80
CA ALA A 348 0.19 -17.57 -25.95
C ALA A 348 0.42 -18.26 -24.59
N TYR A 349 1.01 -17.56 -23.61
CA TYR A 349 1.21 -18.10 -22.27
C TYR A 349 -0.11 -18.27 -21.50
N LEU A 350 -1.00 -17.28 -21.55
CA LEU A 350 -2.29 -17.34 -20.88
C LEU A 350 -3.16 -18.51 -21.37
N GLU A 351 -3.03 -18.91 -22.64
CA GLU A 351 -3.75 -20.07 -23.18
C GLU A 351 -3.31 -21.41 -22.56
N VAL A 352 -2.03 -21.54 -22.19
CA VAL A 352 -1.44 -22.78 -21.66
C VAL A 352 -1.57 -22.90 -20.15
N ILE A 353 -1.70 -21.77 -19.44
CA ILE A 353 -1.77 -21.73 -17.99
C ILE A 353 -3.05 -22.40 -17.49
N LYS A 354 -2.98 -23.14 -16.37
CA LYS A 354 -4.14 -23.75 -15.72
C LYS A 354 -4.46 -23.03 -14.42
N VAL A 355 -5.08 -21.85 -14.51
CA VAL A 355 -5.53 -21.07 -13.34
C VAL A 355 -7.03 -21.15 -13.18
N HIS A 356 -7.49 -21.10 -11.92
CA HIS A 356 -8.91 -21.05 -11.57
C HIS A 356 -9.39 -19.62 -11.36
N LYS A 357 -8.50 -18.74 -10.87
CA LYS A 357 -8.77 -17.32 -10.66
C LYS A 357 -7.77 -16.49 -11.44
N LEU A 358 -8.26 -15.60 -12.30
CA LEU A 358 -7.47 -14.66 -13.05
C LEU A 358 -7.94 -13.23 -12.74
N VAL A 359 -7.02 -12.39 -12.30
CA VAL A 359 -7.24 -10.96 -12.05
C VAL A 359 -6.36 -10.18 -13.03
N LEU A 360 -6.96 -9.31 -13.82
CA LEU A 360 -6.26 -8.46 -14.80
C LEU A 360 -6.62 -7.00 -14.52
N ASN A 361 -5.67 -6.18 -14.07
CA ASN A 361 -5.90 -4.78 -13.71
C ASN A 361 -4.92 -3.85 -14.44
N ALA A 362 -5.38 -2.70 -14.93
CA ALA A 362 -4.52 -1.67 -15.53
C ALA A 362 -3.57 -2.24 -16.60
N LEU A 363 -4.18 -2.89 -17.60
CA LEU A 363 -3.48 -3.36 -18.79
C LEU A 363 -3.73 -2.34 -19.90
N PRO A 364 -2.78 -1.44 -20.24
CA PRO A 364 -2.91 -0.49 -21.35
C PRO A 364 -2.70 -1.24 -22.67
N LEU A 365 -3.55 -2.23 -22.93
CA LEU A 365 -3.59 -2.91 -24.22
C LEU A 365 -4.40 -2.02 -25.16
N ALA A 366 -3.75 -0.98 -25.67
CA ALA A 366 -4.21 -0.25 -26.85
C ALA A 366 -4.18 -1.14 -28.11
N CYS A 367 -3.51 -2.29 -28.03
CA CYS A 367 -3.49 -3.28 -29.10
C CYS A 367 -4.77 -4.14 -29.07
N PRO A 368 -5.50 -4.30 -30.19
CA PRO A 368 -6.64 -5.20 -30.32
C PRO A 368 -6.21 -6.67 -30.39
N LEU A 369 -5.35 -7.09 -29.46
CA LEU A 369 -4.91 -8.47 -29.37
C LEU A 369 -6.01 -9.26 -28.71
N GLN A 370 -6.55 -10.23 -29.46
CA GLN A 370 -7.46 -11.23 -28.94
C GLN A 370 -6.71 -12.05 -27.90
N VAL A 371 -6.76 -11.64 -26.63
CA VAL A 371 -6.16 -12.41 -25.55
C VAL A 371 -7.03 -13.64 -25.32
N ARG A 372 -6.47 -14.81 -25.64
CA ARG A 372 -7.05 -16.10 -25.26
C ARG A 372 -6.83 -16.32 -23.78
N LEU A 373 -7.93 -16.38 -23.05
CA LEU A 373 -7.92 -16.62 -21.62
C LEU A 373 -7.76 -18.12 -21.32
N PRO A 374 -7.16 -18.48 -20.17
CA PRO A 374 -6.97 -19.87 -19.79
C PRO A 374 -8.31 -20.59 -19.66
N VAL A 375 -8.44 -21.75 -20.33
CA VAL A 375 -9.72 -22.49 -20.44
C VAL A 375 -10.26 -22.98 -19.10
N THR A 376 -9.40 -23.15 -18.10
CA THR A 376 -9.75 -23.59 -16.74
C THR A 376 -10.23 -22.46 -15.83
N THR A 377 -10.17 -21.21 -16.30
CA THR A 377 -10.50 -20.03 -15.47
C THR A 377 -11.97 -20.06 -15.08
N LYS A 378 -12.23 -20.12 -13.77
CA LYS A 378 -13.58 -20.07 -13.18
C LYS A 378 -13.96 -18.66 -12.74
N LYS A 379 -12.97 -17.86 -12.32
CA LYS A 379 -13.20 -16.50 -11.82
C LYS A 379 -12.33 -15.53 -12.61
N LEU A 380 -12.96 -14.60 -13.32
CA LEU A 380 -12.28 -13.54 -14.06
C LEU A 380 -12.65 -12.18 -13.46
N LEU A 381 -11.64 -11.46 -12.98
CA LEU A 381 -11.77 -10.12 -12.45
C LEU A 381 -11.00 -9.16 -13.36
N LEU A 382 -11.70 -8.25 -14.01
CA LEU A 382 -11.11 -7.23 -14.87
C LEU A 382 -11.16 -5.89 -14.15
N GLY A 383 -10.02 -5.27 -13.91
CA GLY A 383 -9.94 -3.93 -13.31
C GLY A 383 -9.91 -2.83 -14.37
N ASN A 384 -9.13 -1.80 -14.06
CA ASN A 384 -9.06 -0.56 -14.83
C ASN A 384 -8.43 -0.80 -16.21
N ASP A 385 -8.86 -0.04 -17.22
CA ASP A 385 -8.24 0.04 -18.56
C ASP A 385 -8.15 -1.26 -19.37
N VAL A 386 -8.93 -2.28 -19.02
CA VAL A 386 -9.01 -3.57 -19.73
C VAL A 386 -9.83 -3.49 -21.05
N GLY A 387 -10.00 -2.29 -21.62
CA GLY A 387 -11.00 -1.99 -22.64
C GLY A 387 -10.92 -2.82 -23.93
N GLY A 388 -9.73 -3.26 -24.32
CA GLY A 388 -9.48 -4.00 -25.57
C GLY A 388 -9.34 -5.52 -25.46
N ILE A 389 -9.34 -6.09 -24.25
CA ILE A 389 -8.90 -7.49 -24.05
C ILE A 389 -9.97 -8.51 -24.41
N LEU A 390 -11.24 -8.25 -24.03
CA LEU A 390 -12.32 -9.19 -24.30
C LEU A 390 -13.03 -8.84 -25.62
N THR A 391 -12.88 -9.71 -26.60
CA THR A 391 -13.73 -9.72 -27.80
C THR A 391 -14.78 -10.84 -27.71
N ASN A 392 -15.80 -10.78 -28.55
CA ASN A 392 -16.86 -11.78 -28.61
C ASN A 392 -16.28 -13.20 -28.72
N GLY A 393 -16.72 -14.12 -27.85
CA GLY A 393 -16.27 -15.51 -27.83
C GLY A 393 -14.96 -15.78 -27.08
N ALA A 394 -14.34 -14.76 -26.46
CA ALA A 394 -13.07 -14.90 -25.72
C ALA A 394 -13.23 -15.35 -24.25
N LEU A 395 -14.46 -15.55 -23.76
CA LEU A 395 -14.69 -15.99 -22.38
C LEU A 395 -14.39 -17.49 -22.20
N PRO A 396 -13.67 -17.89 -21.12
CA PRO A 396 -13.41 -19.29 -20.82
C PRO A 396 -14.70 -20.10 -20.68
N PRO A 397 -14.76 -21.34 -21.22
CA PRO A 397 -15.97 -22.16 -21.17
C PRO A 397 -16.35 -22.60 -19.76
N ALA A 398 -15.39 -22.62 -18.82
CA ALA A 398 -15.59 -22.97 -17.42
C ALA A 398 -15.85 -21.75 -16.50
N LEU A 399 -16.02 -20.55 -17.07
CA LEU A 399 -16.16 -19.34 -16.27
C LEU A 399 -17.47 -19.36 -15.47
N GLU A 400 -17.36 -19.18 -14.16
CA GLU A 400 -18.47 -19.13 -13.20
C GLU A 400 -18.72 -17.69 -12.71
N GLU A 401 -17.69 -16.86 -12.62
CA GLU A 401 -17.78 -15.48 -12.14
C GLU A 401 -17.02 -14.52 -13.08
N LEU A 402 -17.73 -13.52 -13.62
CA LEU A 402 -17.18 -12.40 -14.36
C LEU A 402 -17.45 -11.11 -13.60
N ARG A 403 -16.38 -10.39 -13.21
CA ARG A 403 -16.50 -9.06 -12.58
C ARG A 403 -15.66 -8.04 -13.32
N VAL A 404 -16.32 -7.00 -13.81
CA VAL A 404 -15.68 -5.83 -14.41
C VAL A 404 -15.70 -4.70 -13.38
N GLY A 405 -14.52 -4.19 -13.04
CA GLY A 405 -14.30 -3.18 -12.00
C GLY A 405 -14.91 -1.83 -12.37
N ALA A 406 -15.34 -1.08 -11.36
CA ALA A 406 -16.10 0.17 -11.53
C ALA A 406 -15.40 1.21 -12.42
N ASN A 407 -14.08 1.34 -12.31
CA ASN A 407 -13.27 2.30 -13.08
C ASN A 407 -12.73 1.71 -14.38
N SER A 408 -13.30 0.61 -14.85
CA SER A 408 -12.93 0.00 -16.12
C SER A 408 -13.59 0.75 -17.28
N ASN A 409 -12.83 1.04 -18.32
CA ASN A 409 -13.34 1.58 -19.58
C ASN A 409 -13.87 0.48 -20.53
N PHE A 410 -14.09 -0.73 -20.00
CA PHE A 410 -14.58 -1.86 -20.79
C PHE A 410 -16.01 -1.61 -21.30
N ASN A 411 -16.13 -1.56 -22.63
CA ASN A 411 -17.40 -1.29 -23.32
C ASN A 411 -17.50 -2.08 -24.65
N ALA A 412 -16.88 -3.26 -24.72
CA ALA A 412 -17.01 -4.14 -25.88
C ALA A 412 -18.32 -4.98 -25.77
N PRO A 413 -18.96 -5.34 -26.90
CA PRO A 413 -20.14 -6.20 -26.87
C PRO A 413 -19.79 -7.58 -26.31
N LEU A 414 -20.67 -8.10 -25.45
CA LEU A 414 -20.59 -9.47 -24.91
C LEU A 414 -21.82 -10.24 -25.41
N THR A 415 -21.66 -10.96 -26.52
CA THR A 415 -22.78 -11.67 -27.20
C THR A 415 -22.85 -13.16 -26.87
N GLN A 416 -21.80 -13.72 -26.27
CA GLN A 416 -21.73 -15.13 -25.91
C GLN A 416 -21.17 -15.27 -24.49
N PHE A 417 -22.02 -15.75 -23.59
CA PHE A 417 -21.65 -16.09 -22.23
C PHE A 417 -21.53 -17.62 -22.08
N PRO A 418 -20.57 -18.11 -21.29
CA PRO A 418 -20.49 -19.53 -21.01
C PRO A 418 -21.70 -19.98 -20.18
N PRO A 419 -22.25 -21.19 -20.42
CA PRO A 419 -23.44 -21.68 -19.71
C PRO A 419 -23.20 -21.91 -18.21
N THR A 420 -21.93 -21.95 -17.79
CA THR A 420 -21.51 -22.10 -16.39
C THR A 420 -21.56 -20.78 -15.59
N LEU A 421 -21.75 -19.63 -16.24
CA LEU A 421 -21.67 -18.33 -15.58
C LEU A 421 -22.81 -18.14 -14.57
N ARG A 422 -22.44 -17.86 -13.32
CA ARG A 422 -23.36 -17.65 -12.19
C ARG A 422 -23.38 -16.20 -11.72
N VAL A 423 -22.26 -15.49 -11.81
CA VAL A 423 -22.13 -14.11 -11.37
C VAL A 423 -21.63 -13.24 -12.51
N LEU A 424 -22.40 -12.20 -12.84
CA LEU A 424 -22.03 -11.18 -13.81
C LEU A 424 -22.08 -9.81 -13.14
N GLN A 425 -20.95 -9.11 -13.09
CA GLN A 425 -20.87 -7.72 -12.66
C GLN A 425 -20.23 -6.88 -13.76
N LEU A 426 -20.96 -5.87 -14.23
CA LEU A 426 -20.51 -4.91 -15.23
C LEU A 426 -20.28 -3.54 -14.58
N ASN A 427 -19.39 -2.74 -15.19
CA ASN A 427 -19.06 -1.40 -14.71
C ASN A 427 -20.15 -0.37 -15.10
N GLU A 428 -20.10 0.82 -14.49
CA GLU A 428 -21.06 1.92 -14.72
C GLU A 428 -21.01 2.48 -16.15
N SER A 429 -19.85 2.38 -16.82
CA SER A 429 -19.60 2.91 -18.16
C SER A 429 -19.98 1.96 -19.30
N PHE A 430 -20.42 0.74 -18.98
CA PHE A 430 -20.74 -0.28 -19.96
C PHE A 430 -22.07 0.04 -20.68
N ASN A 431 -21.99 0.32 -21.97
CA ASN A 431 -23.13 0.68 -22.83
C ASN A 431 -23.33 -0.28 -24.01
N ALA A 432 -22.42 -1.22 -24.27
CA ALA A 432 -22.54 -2.16 -25.36
C ALA A 432 -23.74 -3.14 -25.22
N PRO A 433 -24.21 -3.76 -26.30
CA PRO A 433 -25.27 -4.78 -26.24
C PRO A 433 -24.92 -5.94 -25.29
N LEU A 434 -25.95 -6.47 -24.62
CA LEU A 434 -25.90 -7.67 -23.78
C LEU A 434 -26.94 -8.64 -24.31
N ASP A 435 -26.49 -9.72 -24.92
CA ASP A 435 -27.34 -10.75 -25.51
C ASP A 435 -26.97 -12.13 -24.95
N ASN A 436 -27.90 -13.08 -25.02
CA ASN A 436 -27.68 -14.48 -24.65
C ASN A 436 -27.17 -14.69 -23.21
N ILE A 437 -27.78 -14.02 -22.24
CA ILE A 437 -27.52 -14.23 -20.82
C ILE A 437 -27.86 -15.69 -20.45
N PRO A 438 -26.98 -16.44 -19.77
CA PRO A 438 -27.19 -17.86 -19.52
C PRO A 438 -28.27 -18.08 -18.46
N ASP A 439 -29.10 -19.11 -18.66
CA ASP A 439 -30.21 -19.45 -17.74
C ASP A 439 -29.76 -19.75 -16.31
N GLY A 440 -28.51 -20.18 -16.13
CA GLY A 440 -27.89 -20.49 -14.84
C GLY A 440 -27.43 -19.27 -14.03
N LEU A 441 -27.60 -18.04 -14.55
CA LEU A 441 -27.14 -16.82 -13.87
C LEU A 441 -27.89 -16.61 -12.55
N GLN A 442 -27.14 -16.43 -11.46
CA GLN A 442 -27.67 -16.26 -10.10
C GLN A 442 -27.62 -14.81 -9.64
N GLU A 443 -26.61 -14.06 -10.06
CA GLU A 443 -26.41 -12.67 -9.67
C GLU A 443 -25.98 -11.84 -10.89
N ALA A 444 -26.66 -10.71 -11.09
CA ALA A 444 -26.39 -9.74 -12.14
C ALA A 444 -26.31 -8.33 -11.53
N VAL A 445 -25.14 -7.71 -11.60
CA VAL A 445 -24.93 -6.30 -11.27
C VAL A 445 -24.72 -5.55 -12.59
N LEU A 446 -25.71 -4.77 -13.00
CA LEU A 446 -25.73 -4.08 -14.30
C LEU A 446 -25.63 -2.56 -14.12
N PRO A 447 -25.09 -1.80 -15.08
CA PRO A 447 -25.12 -0.34 -14.99
C PRO A 447 -26.55 0.20 -15.08
N LEU A 448 -26.79 1.36 -14.46
CA LEU A 448 -28.08 2.05 -14.49
C LEU A 448 -28.66 2.25 -15.90
N CYS A 449 -27.82 2.41 -16.93
CA CYS A 449 -28.26 2.56 -18.32
C CYS A 449 -29.01 1.32 -18.86
N LYS A 450 -28.78 0.11 -18.33
CA LYS A 450 -29.47 -1.13 -18.74
C LYS A 450 -30.83 -1.31 -18.07
N ARG A 451 -31.14 -0.51 -17.04
CA ARG A 451 -32.40 -0.62 -16.29
C ARG A 451 -33.65 -0.47 -17.15
N ALA A 452 -33.62 0.42 -18.14
CA ALA A 452 -34.74 0.63 -19.06
C ALA A 452 -34.97 -0.60 -19.95
N LEU A 453 -33.88 -1.24 -20.42
CA LEU A 453 -33.95 -2.43 -21.27
C LEU A 453 -34.52 -3.64 -20.52
N VAL A 454 -34.13 -3.83 -19.26
CA VAL A 454 -34.69 -4.88 -18.40
C VAL A 454 -36.19 -4.65 -18.17
N ARG A 455 -36.60 -3.41 -17.88
CA ARG A 455 -38.02 -3.06 -17.66
C ARG A 455 -38.88 -3.22 -18.91
N ALA A 456 -38.33 -2.92 -20.07
CA ALA A 456 -39.02 -3.07 -21.35
C ALA A 456 -39.07 -4.54 -21.82
N GLY A 457 -38.44 -5.48 -21.10
CA GLY A 457 -38.32 -6.88 -21.53
C GLY A 457 -37.40 -7.08 -22.74
N VAL A 458 -36.63 -6.05 -23.12
CA VAL A 458 -35.67 -6.13 -24.23
C VAL A 458 -34.44 -6.92 -23.82
N LEU A 459 -33.93 -6.66 -22.60
CA LEU A 459 -32.90 -7.47 -21.98
C LEU A 459 -33.56 -8.53 -21.09
N THR A 460 -33.60 -9.77 -21.58
CA THR A 460 -34.17 -10.89 -20.83
C THR A 460 -33.13 -11.43 -19.86
N LEU A 461 -33.49 -11.51 -18.57
CA LEU A 461 -32.66 -12.08 -17.51
C LEU A 461 -33.36 -13.32 -16.93
N PRO A 462 -32.62 -14.32 -16.43
CA PRO A 462 -33.22 -15.48 -15.81
C PRO A 462 -34.10 -15.08 -14.62
N PRO A 463 -35.30 -15.67 -14.45
CA PRO A 463 -36.25 -15.26 -13.41
C PRO A 463 -35.74 -15.50 -11.98
N ALA A 464 -34.77 -16.40 -11.81
CA ALA A 464 -34.14 -16.70 -10.52
C ALA A 464 -32.95 -15.77 -10.21
N ALA A 465 -32.48 -14.96 -11.17
CA ALA A 465 -31.31 -14.11 -11.00
C ALA A 465 -31.63 -12.93 -10.07
N ARG A 466 -30.75 -12.66 -9.11
CA ARG A 466 -30.76 -11.45 -8.30
C ARG A 466 -30.15 -10.31 -9.12
N VAL A 467 -30.97 -9.31 -9.44
CA VAL A 467 -30.55 -8.17 -10.26
C VAL A 467 -30.40 -6.93 -9.40
N SER A 468 -29.23 -6.30 -9.45
CA SER A 468 -28.97 -4.98 -8.88
C SER A 468 -28.39 -4.05 -9.93
N PHE A 469 -28.46 -2.74 -9.66
CA PHE A 469 -27.95 -1.72 -10.56
C PHE A 469 -26.91 -0.86 -9.84
N VAL A 470 -25.82 -0.57 -10.54
CA VAL A 470 -24.74 0.35 -10.13
C VAL A 470 -24.77 1.62 -10.95
#